data_AF-A0A819TRC4-F1
#
_entry.id   AF-A0A819TRC4-F1
#
_cell.length_a   1.000
_cell.length_b   1.000
_cell.length_c   1.000
_cell.angle_alpha   90.00
_cell.angle_beta   90.00
_cell.angle_gamma   90.00
#
_symmetry.space_group_name_H-M   'P 1'
#
loop_
_entity.id
_entity.type
_entity.pdbx_description
1 polymer ?
#
loop_
_entity_poly.entity_id
_entity_poly.type
_entity_poly.pdbx_seq_one_letter_code
_entity_poly.pdbx_strand_id
1 'polypeptide(L)'
;EDEDPRRMYRPIEFLRSLMNNQTMGNTFLETSQWSLIQKLSNFEWRIPAIWCAINQYAKEFLDHPYKAIRERIASVLGTSLSFDIRLSNGQSTRHPNVDQFIDSIRERLNQAIKIYEKKPLANISGQYVEIDSESRRAVNYIETVIQLHTQIFSGHIQPVKHAIIRIFPHLCEIDSIVANDDFIRKSSVICRMCLAVTYFDPSFIEELIEQLEQVCSSPKWHARRAAIEFIQNMIFCNLFNARPYAQRLRQL
;
A
#
# COMPACT_ATOMS: atom_id res chain seq x y z
N GLU A 1 14.64 -25.32 -1.50
CA GLU A 1 14.77 -23.99 -0.87
C GLU A 1 16.23 -23.60 -0.66
N ASP A 2 17.14 -24.55 -0.43
CA ASP A 2 18.56 -24.24 -0.12
C ASP A 2 19.54 -24.19 -1.31
N GLU A 3 19.08 -24.36 -2.56
CA GLU A 3 19.97 -24.32 -3.73
C GLU A 3 20.37 -22.88 -4.11
N ASP A 4 21.59 -22.72 -4.62
CA ASP A 4 22.11 -21.42 -5.07
C ASP A 4 21.26 -20.90 -6.26
N PRO A 5 20.71 -19.66 -6.20
CA PRO A 5 19.97 -19.06 -7.31
C PRO A 5 20.70 -19.13 -8.66
N ARG A 6 22.04 -19.09 -8.67
CA ARG A 6 22.84 -19.19 -9.90
C ARG A 6 22.71 -20.54 -10.59
N ARG A 7 22.50 -21.62 -9.81
CA ARG A 7 22.23 -22.96 -10.35
C ARG A 7 20.77 -23.10 -10.79
N MET A 8 19.87 -22.36 -10.16
CA MET A 8 18.44 -22.31 -10.49
C MET A 8 18.07 -21.20 -11.49
N TYR A 9 19.03 -20.70 -12.28
CA TYR A 9 18.79 -19.56 -13.17
C TYR A 9 17.68 -19.81 -14.19
N ARG A 10 17.53 -21.04 -14.70
CA ARG A 10 16.49 -21.38 -15.69
C ARG A 10 15.08 -21.27 -15.10
N PRO A 11 14.76 -21.93 -13.96
CA PRO A 11 13.49 -21.70 -13.26
C PRO A 11 13.23 -20.23 -12.94
N ILE A 12 14.24 -19.51 -12.46
CA ILE A 12 14.12 -18.09 -12.09
C ILE A 12 13.77 -17.24 -13.31
N GLU A 13 14.49 -17.39 -14.42
CA GLU A 13 14.23 -16.67 -15.66
C GLU A 13 12.90 -17.08 -16.29
N PHE A 14 12.48 -18.36 -16.16
CA PHE A 14 11.14 -18.77 -16.55
C PHE A 14 10.06 -18.01 -15.77
N LEU A 15 10.15 -17.97 -14.43
CA LEU A 15 9.22 -17.23 -13.60
C LEU A 15 9.21 -15.74 -13.93
N ARG A 16 10.39 -15.15 -14.18
CA ARG A 16 10.51 -13.77 -14.64
C ARG A 16 9.81 -13.56 -15.99
N SER A 17 9.98 -14.50 -16.94
CA SER A 17 9.36 -14.43 -18.27
C SER A 17 7.83 -14.47 -18.23
N LEU A 18 7.24 -15.06 -17.17
CA LEU A 18 5.79 -15.07 -16.99
C LEU A 18 5.20 -13.66 -16.89
N MET A 19 5.98 -12.66 -16.43
CA MET A 19 5.53 -11.27 -16.44
C MET A 19 5.20 -10.77 -17.85
N ASN A 20 5.96 -11.22 -18.86
CA ASN A 20 5.82 -10.77 -20.23
C ASN A 20 4.75 -11.57 -20.99
N ASN A 21 4.40 -12.76 -20.51
CA ASN A 21 3.42 -13.64 -21.14
C ASN A 21 2.01 -13.28 -20.68
N GLN A 22 1.48 -12.19 -21.23
CA GLN A 22 0.12 -11.75 -20.91
C GLN A 22 -0.91 -12.79 -21.37
N THR A 23 -1.44 -13.59 -20.44
CA THR A 23 -2.62 -14.43 -20.68
C THR A 23 -3.88 -13.58 -20.57
N MET A 24 -3.97 -12.54 -21.41
CA MET A 24 -5.06 -11.56 -21.37
C MET A 24 -6.41 -12.26 -21.47
N GLY A 25 -7.26 -12.04 -20.46
CA GLY A 25 -8.66 -12.44 -20.48
C GLY A 25 -8.99 -13.69 -19.68
N ASN A 26 -7.99 -14.39 -19.10
CA ASN A 26 -8.23 -15.45 -18.13
C ASN A 26 -7.72 -15.07 -16.73
N THR A 27 -8.63 -14.56 -15.90
CA THR A 27 -8.34 -14.13 -14.53
C THR A 27 -7.67 -15.23 -13.69
N PHE A 28 -8.05 -16.50 -13.87
CA PHE A 28 -7.45 -17.61 -13.14
C PHE A 28 -5.99 -17.86 -13.55
N LEU A 29 -5.68 -17.79 -14.85
CA LEU A 29 -4.30 -17.96 -15.32
C LEU A 29 -3.43 -16.79 -14.87
N GLU A 30 -3.89 -15.56 -15.02
CA GLU A 30 -3.14 -14.36 -14.61
C GLU A 30 -2.89 -14.36 -13.10
N THR A 31 -3.89 -14.69 -12.27
CA THR A 31 -3.67 -14.79 -10.81
C THR A 31 -2.72 -15.93 -10.43
N SER A 32 -2.76 -17.05 -11.15
CA SER A 32 -1.83 -18.17 -10.96
C SER A 32 -0.41 -17.78 -11.35
N GLN A 33 -0.21 -17.02 -12.43
CA GLN A 33 1.08 -16.48 -12.84
C GLN A 33 1.68 -15.57 -11.76
N TRP A 34 0.90 -14.62 -11.22
CA TRP A 34 1.36 -13.76 -10.12
C TRP A 34 1.71 -14.57 -8.87
N SER A 35 0.95 -15.62 -8.58
CA SER A 35 1.24 -16.52 -7.45
C SER A 35 2.54 -17.31 -7.65
N LEU A 36 2.83 -17.73 -8.89
CA LEU A 36 4.09 -18.37 -9.26
C LEU A 36 5.26 -17.39 -9.19
N ILE A 37 5.09 -16.15 -9.67
CA ILE A 37 6.11 -15.09 -9.55
C ILE A 37 6.41 -14.84 -8.08
N GLN A 38 5.41 -14.82 -7.19
CA GLN A 38 5.62 -14.63 -5.76
C GLN A 38 6.52 -15.72 -5.14
N LYS A 39 6.56 -16.94 -5.70
CA LYS A 39 7.47 -18.01 -5.23
C LYS A 39 8.95 -17.68 -5.38
N LEU A 40 9.29 -16.63 -6.13
CA LEU A 40 10.63 -16.05 -6.11
C LEU A 40 11.05 -15.58 -4.70
N SER A 41 10.10 -15.40 -3.77
CA SER A 41 10.38 -15.08 -2.37
C SER A 41 11.23 -16.14 -1.68
N ASN A 42 11.21 -17.38 -2.15
CA ASN A 42 12.06 -18.45 -1.63
C ASN A 42 13.57 -18.22 -1.87
N PHE A 43 13.91 -17.33 -2.82
CA PHE A 43 15.29 -16.89 -3.05
C PHE A 43 15.64 -15.61 -2.26
N GLU A 44 14.65 -15.05 -1.57
CA GLU A 44 14.75 -13.90 -0.68
C GLU A 44 15.60 -12.75 -1.28
N TRP A 45 16.63 -12.35 -0.55
CA TRP A 45 17.52 -11.24 -0.81
C TRP A 45 18.56 -11.50 -1.92
N ARG A 46 18.60 -12.71 -2.50
CA ARG A 46 19.67 -13.12 -3.43
C ARG A 46 19.42 -12.68 -4.88
N ILE A 47 18.21 -12.22 -5.21
CA ILE A 47 17.79 -11.86 -6.58
C ILE A 47 17.25 -10.41 -6.71
N PRO A 48 17.98 -9.39 -6.22
CA PRO A 48 17.47 -8.01 -6.16
C PRO A 48 17.07 -7.43 -7.52
N ALA A 49 17.85 -7.70 -8.57
CA ALA A 49 17.57 -7.18 -9.92
C ALA A 49 16.23 -7.65 -10.48
N ILE A 50 15.82 -8.87 -10.14
CA ILE A 50 14.54 -9.45 -10.58
C ILE A 50 13.40 -8.79 -9.82
N TRP A 51 13.54 -8.60 -8.51
CA TRP A 51 12.54 -7.86 -7.72
C TRP A 51 12.37 -6.42 -8.18
N CYS A 52 13.45 -5.73 -8.56
CA CYS A 52 13.38 -4.41 -9.19
C CYS A 52 12.58 -4.42 -10.49
N ALA A 53 12.81 -5.41 -11.37
CA ALA A 53 12.05 -5.55 -12.61
C ALA A 53 10.57 -5.86 -12.35
N ILE A 54 10.28 -6.77 -11.41
CA ILE A 54 8.90 -7.11 -10.99
C ILE A 54 8.20 -5.87 -10.45
N ASN A 55 8.85 -5.12 -9.58
CA ASN A 55 8.27 -3.92 -8.98
C ASN A 55 7.95 -2.85 -10.04
N GLN A 56 8.89 -2.62 -10.97
CA GLN A 56 8.70 -1.69 -12.08
C GLN A 56 7.59 -2.10 -13.04
N TYR A 57 7.40 -3.40 -13.26
CA TYR A 57 6.31 -3.90 -14.11
C TYR A 57 4.96 -3.86 -13.38
N ALA A 58 4.89 -4.41 -12.17
CA ALA A 58 3.67 -4.58 -11.41
C ALA A 58 2.99 -3.26 -11.01
N LYS A 59 3.76 -2.19 -10.76
CA LYS A 59 3.22 -0.86 -10.42
C LYS A 59 2.34 -0.25 -11.52
N GLU A 60 2.55 -0.63 -12.78
CA GLU A 60 1.75 -0.11 -13.90
C GLU A 60 0.31 -0.66 -13.88
N PHE A 61 0.10 -1.83 -13.26
CA PHE A 61 -1.18 -2.55 -13.25
C PHE A 61 -1.97 -2.40 -11.94
N LEU A 62 -1.68 -1.36 -11.14
CA LEU A 62 -2.39 -1.14 -9.87
C LEU A 62 -3.89 -0.82 -10.04
N ASP A 63 -4.34 -0.44 -11.23
CA ASP A 63 -5.75 -0.17 -11.56
C ASP A 63 -6.43 -1.29 -12.37
N HIS A 64 -5.82 -2.49 -12.41
CA HIS A 64 -6.30 -3.63 -13.20
C HIS A 64 -7.81 -3.90 -13.03
N PRO A 65 -8.60 -4.19 -14.07
CA PRO A 65 -10.06 -4.32 -13.95
C PRO A 65 -10.51 -5.40 -12.94
N TYR A 66 -9.79 -6.52 -12.89
CA TYR A 66 -10.16 -7.66 -12.03
C TYR A 66 -9.53 -7.57 -10.64
N LYS A 67 -10.39 -7.58 -9.61
CA LYS A 67 -10.01 -7.53 -8.20
C LYS A 67 -8.99 -8.61 -7.81
N ALA A 68 -9.25 -9.87 -8.17
CA ALA A 68 -8.36 -10.98 -7.80
C ALA A 68 -6.91 -10.79 -8.30
N ILE A 69 -6.72 -10.14 -9.45
CA ILE A 69 -5.39 -9.84 -9.99
C ILE A 69 -4.74 -8.71 -9.21
N ARG A 70 -5.49 -7.64 -8.91
CA ARG A 70 -5.00 -6.53 -8.07
C ARG A 70 -4.55 -7.01 -6.69
N GLU A 71 -5.30 -7.91 -6.07
CA GLU A 71 -4.94 -8.49 -4.77
C GLU A 71 -3.62 -9.26 -4.84
N ARG A 72 -3.38 -9.99 -5.94
CA ARG A 72 -2.11 -10.70 -6.17
C ARG A 72 -0.96 -9.76 -6.46
N ILE A 73 -1.18 -8.73 -7.28
CA ILE A 73 -0.20 -7.67 -7.56
C ILE A 73 0.21 -6.97 -6.26
N ALA A 74 -0.75 -6.57 -5.42
CA ALA A 74 -0.49 -5.95 -4.13
C ALA A 74 0.33 -6.86 -3.20
N SER A 75 0.03 -8.17 -3.17
CA SER A 75 0.79 -9.14 -2.37
C SER A 75 2.23 -9.32 -2.87
N VAL A 76 2.42 -9.42 -4.20
CA VAL A 76 3.75 -9.52 -4.83
C VAL A 76 4.58 -8.25 -4.57
N LEU A 77 3.99 -7.07 -4.74
CA LEU A 77 4.65 -5.79 -4.45
C LEU A 77 5.02 -5.66 -2.98
N GLY A 78 4.10 -6.01 -2.06
CA GLY A 78 4.37 -6.02 -0.62
C GLY A 78 5.54 -6.95 -0.26
N THR A 79 5.60 -8.13 -0.88
CA THR A 79 6.72 -9.08 -0.73
C THR A 79 8.02 -8.50 -1.29
N SER A 80 7.99 -7.84 -2.45
CA SER A 80 9.19 -7.25 -3.05
C SER A 80 9.81 -6.14 -2.18
N LEU A 81 8.96 -5.38 -1.48
CA LEU A 81 9.34 -4.23 -0.66
C LEU A 81 9.82 -4.63 0.74
N SER A 82 9.39 -5.80 1.25
CA SER A 82 9.81 -6.28 2.57
C SER A 82 11.30 -6.61 2.67
N PHE A 83 11.97 -6.82 1.52
CA PHE A 83 13.40 -7.06 1.44
C PHE A 83 14.26 -5.79 1.51
N ASP A 84 13.67 -4.60 1.47
CA ASP A 84 14.41 -3.35 1.68
C ASP A 84 14.65 -3.14 3.18
N ILE A 85 15.71 -3.75 3.70
CA ILE A 85 16.06 -3.77 5.12
C ILE A 85 17.27 -2.86 5.36
N ARG A 86 17.21 -1.99 6.37
CA ARG A 86 18.32 -1.12 6.81
C ARG A 86 18.90 -1.62 8.12
N LEU A 87 20.08 -2.25 8.07
CA LEU A 87 20.79 -2.69 9.28
C LEU A 87 21.74 -1.59 9.78
N SER A 88 21.94 -1.48 11.09
CA SER A 88 22.96 -0.62 11.67
C SER A 88 24.34 -1.07 11.17
N ASN A 89 25.04 -0.18 10.45
CA ASN A 89 26.30 -0.45 9.73
C ASN A 89 26.18 -1.36 8.48
N GLY A 90 24.97 -1.65 8.02
CA GLY A 90 24.72 -2.35 6.76
C GLY A 90 24.82 -1.42 5.55
N GLN A 91 25.13 -1.99 4.39
CA GLN A 91 24.95 -1.28 3.12
C GLN A 91 23.47 -1.21 2.76
N SER A 92 23.10 -0.18 2.00
CA SER A 92 21.76 -0.08 1.42
C SER A 92 21.48 -1.30 0.53
N THR A 93 20.25 -1.80 0.58
CA THR A 93 19.87 -2.97 -0.22
C THR A 93 19.84 -2.61 -1.71
N ARG A 94 20.04 -3.62 -2.56
CA ARG A 94 19.83 -3.48 -4.01
C ARG A 94 18.37 -3.76 -4.43
N HIS A 95 17.49 -4.00 -3.47
CA HIS A 95 16.06 -4.30 -3.67
C HIS A 95 15.27 -3.04 -3.97
N PRO A 96 13.98 -3.17 -4.38
CA PRO A 96 13.10 -2.02 -4.54
C PRO A 96 13.08 -1.16 -3.27
N ASN A 97 13.48 0.10 -3.42
CA ASN A 97 13.49 1.04 -2.31
C ASN A 97 12.07 1.51 -1.98
N VAL A 98 11.66 1.39 -0.72
CA VAL A 98 10.31 1.78 -0.30
C VAL A 98 10.07 3.27 -0.48
N ASP A 99 11.04 4.12 -0.17
CA ASP A 99 10.86 5.58 -0.27
C ASP A 99 10.56 6.00 -1.71
N GLN A 100 11.38 5.52 -2.66
CA GLN A 100 11.18 5.73 -4.10
C GLN A 100 9.85 5.17 -4.60
N PHE A 101 9.48 3.99 -4.11
CA PHE A 101 8.22 3.36 -4.50
C PHE A 101 7.02 4.19 -4.04
N ILE A 102 6.99 4.60 -2.77
CA ILE A 102 5.92 5.42 -2.20
C ILE A 102 5.80 6.75 -2.96
N ASP A 103 6.92 7.42 -3.22
CA ASP A 103 6.93 8.68 -3.98
C ASP A 103 6.34 8.49 -5.39
N SER A 104 6.59 7.35 -6.03
CA SER A 104 6.06 7.07 -7.37
C SER A 104 4.55 6.84 -7.41
N ILE A 105 3.95 6.27 -6.36
CA ILE A 105 2.52 5.95 -6.32
C ILE A 105 1.67 7.07 -5.71
N ARG A 106 2.28 7.95 -4.90
CA ARG A 106 1.59 9.01 -4.13
C ARG A 106 0.86 9.99 -5.04
N GLU A 107 1.50 10.45 -6.10
CA GLU A 107 0.88 11.43 -6.99
C GLU A 107 -0.27 10.84 -7.80
N ARG A 108 -0.15 9.58 -8.24
CA ARG A 108 -1.25 8.87 -8.90
C ARG A 108 -2.40 8.58 -7.91
N LEU A 109 -2.11 8.35 -6.62
CA LEU A 109 -3.14 8.21 -5.57
C LEU A 109 -3.90 9.53 -5.36
N ASN A 110 -3.19 10.66 -5.26
CA ASN A 110 -3.78 12.00 -5.22
C ASN A 110 -4.78 12.21 -6.36
N GLN A 111 -4.36 11.88 -7.58
CA GLN A 111 -5.18 12.04 -8.78
C GLN A 111 -6.41 11.13 -8.74
N ALA A 112 -6.24 9.86 -8.34
CA ALA A 112 -7.35 8.92 -8.21
C ALA A 112 -8.39 9.39 -7.18
N ILE A 113 -7.96 9.90 -6.02
CA ILE A 113 -8.85 10.45 -4.98
C ILE A 113 -9.65 11.64 -5.55
N LYS A 114 -8.99 12.57 -6.25
CA LYS A 114 -9.64 13.73 -6.88
C LYS A 114 -10.65 13.33 -7.96
N ILE A 115 -10.34 12.32 -8.78
CA ILE A 115 -11.25 11.81 -9.81
C ILE A 115 -12.50 11.22 -9.16
N TYR A 116 -12.32 10.38 -8.14
CA TYR A 116 -13.43 9.75 -7.44
C TYR A 116 -14.30 10.75 -6.66
N GLU A 117 -13.69 11.76 -6.03
CA GLU A 117 -14.42 12.84 -5.34
C GLU A 117 -15.35 13.61 -6.29
N LYS A 118 -14.90 13.87 -7.53
CA LYS A 118 -15.71 14.56 -8.55
C LYS A 118 -16.85 13.70 -9.10
N LYS A 119 -16.63 12.39 -9.20
CA LYS A 119 -17.54 11.42 -9.82
C LYS A 119 -17.62 10.15 -8.97
N PRO A 120 -18.30 10.20 -7.81
CA PRO A 120 -18.46 9.01 -6.97
C PRO A 120 -19.28 7.96 -7.71
N LEU A 121 -18.95 6.69 -7.53
CA LEU A 121 -19.63 5.54 -8.17
C LEU A 121 -21.05 5.28 -7.63
N ALA A 122 -21.71 6.25 -6.99
CA ALA A 122 -22.95 6.02 -6.29
C ALA A 122 -24.07 5.56 -7.24
N ASN A 123 -24.70 4.44 -6.88
CA ASN A 123 -25.98 3.97 -7.38
C ASN A 123 -27.03 5.08 -7.27
N ILE A 124 -27.18 5.88 -8.32
CA ILE A 124 -28.35 6.74 -8.48
C ILE A 124 -29.51 5.81 -8.82
N SER A 125 -30.22 5.36 -7.78
CA SER A 125 -31.62 4.94 -7.80
C SER A 125 -32.15 4.52 -9.18
N GLY A 126 -31.94 3.26 -9.55
CA GLY A 126 -32.65 2.63 -10.66
C GLY A 126 -32.29 3.08 -12.08
N GLN A 127 -31.31 3.98 -12.26
CA GLN A 127 -30.75 4.28 -13.58
C GLN A 127 -29.40 3.60 -13.71
N TYR A 128 -29.26 2.75 -14.73
CA TYR A 128 -27.96 2.25 -15.20
C TYR A 128 -27.18 3.44 -15.78
N VAL A 129 -26.58 4.25 -14.91
CA VAL A 129 -25.59 5.24 -15.32
C VAL A 129 -24.36 4.44 -15.72
N GLU A 130 -23.99 4.53 -16.99
CA GLU A 130 -22.78 3.92 -17.53
C GLU A 130 -21.60 4.44 -16.71
N ILE A 131 -20.95 3.53 -15.98
CA ILE A 131 -19.88 3.90 -15.07
C ILE A 131 -18.70 4.38 -15.91
N ASP A 132 -18.31 5.64 -15.70
CA ASP A 132 -17.13 6.21 -16.35
C ASP A 132 -15.91 5.31 -16.11
N SER A 133 -15.29 4.88 -17.22
CA SER A 133 -14.13 3.99 -17.19
C SER A 133 -12.97 4.59 -16.37
N GLU A 134 -12.86 5.92 -16.34
CA GLU A 134 -11.86 6.64 -15.57
C GLU A 134 -12.13 6.55 -14.05
N SER A 135 -13.36 6.82 -13.61
CA SER A 135 -13.77 6.65 -12.20
C SER A 135 -13.58 5.22 -11.72
N ARG A 136 -13.86 4.22 -12.57
CA ARG A 136 -13.64 2.82 -12.23
C ARG A 136 -12.15 2.51 -12.02
N ARG A 137 -11.28 3.00 -12.91
CA ARG A 137 -9.82 2.84 -12.76
C ARG A 137 -9.29 3.53 -11.52
N ALA A 138 -9.77 4.73 -11.21
CA ALA A 138 -9.41 5.45 -10.00
C ALA A 138 -9.76 4.66 -8.73
N VAL A 139 -10.96 4.08 -8.66
CA VAL A 139 -11.36 3.20 -7.54
C VAL A 139 -10.49 1.96 -7.44
N ASN A 140 -10.30 1.26 -8.56
CA ASN A 140 -9.44 0.08 -8.59
C ASN A 140 -8.03 0.40 -8.09
N TYR A 141 -7.50 1.56 -8.46
CA TYR A 141 -6.19 2.04 -8.00
C TYR A 141 -6.18 2.28 -6.47
N ILE A 142 -7.16 3.03 -5.96
CA ILE A 142 -7.29 3.32 -4.52
C ILE A 142 -7.36 2.02 -3.71
N GLU A 143 -8.23 1.09 -4.10
CA GLU A 143 -8.36 -0.23 -3.45
C GLU A 143 -7.03 -0.97 -3.36
N THR A 144 -6.31 -1.02 -4.48
CA THR A 144 -5.06 -1.78 -4.59
C THR A 144 -3.96 -1.15 -3.77
N VAL A 145 -3.88 0.18 -3.76
CA VAL A 145 -2.91 0.91 -2.95
C VAL A 145 -3.20 0.71 -1.47
N ILE A 146 -4.46 0.76 -1.03
CA ILE A 146 -4.83 0.46 0.37
C ILE A 146 -4.38 -0.95 0.73
N GLN A 147 -4.71 -1.93 -0.10
CA GLN A 147 -4.36 -3.32 0.15
C GLN A 147 -2.85 -3.53 0.18
N LEU A 148 -2.11 -2.89 -0.73
CA LEU A 148 -0.65 -2.94 -0.77
C LEU A 148 -0.06 -2.42 0.55
N HIS A 149 -0.53 -1.28 1.06
CA HIS A 149 -0.07 -0.75 2.34
C HIS A 149 -0.39 -1.71 3.50
N THR A 150 -1.57 -2.33 3.51
CA THR A 150 -1.88 -3.39 4.47
C THR A 150 -0.88 -4.55 4.41
N GLN A 151 -0.45 -4.97 3.21
CA GLN A 151 0.58 -6.00 3.04
C GLN A 151 1.96 -5.54 3.50
N ILE A 152 2.31 -4.27 3.27
CA ILE A 152 3.55 -3.67 3.77
C ILE A 152 3.55 -3.72 5.30
N PHE A 153 2.49 -3.26 5.96
CA PHE A 153 2.46 -3.18 7.43
C PHE A 153 2.50 -4.55 8.11
N SER A 154 1.93 -5.59 7.48
CA SER A 154 1.94 -6.95 8.04
C SER A 154 3.19 -7.77 7.71
N GLY A 155 3.89 -7.45 6.62
CA GLY A 155 4.96 -8.28 6.07
C GLY A 155 6.39 -7.82 6.36
N HIS A 156 6.59 -6.64 6.96
CA HIS A 156 7.93 -6.12 7.21
C HIS A 156 8.50 -6.62 8.53
N ILE A 157 9.79 -7.01 8.49
CA ILE A 157 10.54 -7.48 9.67
C ILE A 157 11.02 -6.29 10.52
N GLN A 158 11.17 -5.11 9.90
CA GLN A 158 11.61 -3.88 10.55
C GLN A 158 10.43 -2.97 10.90
N PRO A 159 10.63 -2.00 11.81
CA PRO A 159 9.71 -0.89 11.99
C PRO A 159 9.29 -0.28 10.65
N VAL A 160 8.07 0.27 10.64
CA VAL A 160 7.55 0.92 9.45
C VAL A 160 8.47 2.07 9.02
N LYS A 161 8.70 2.20 7.72
CA LYS A 161 9.57 3.25 7.20
C LYS A 161 8.86 4.59 7.19
N HIS A 162 9.62 5.65 7.45
CA HIS A 162 9.12 7.04 7.45
C HIS A 162 8.41 7.43 6.16
N ALA A 163 8.80 6.89 4.99
CA ALA A 163 8.09 7.17 3.74
C ALA A 163 6.59 6.84 3.79
N ILE A 164 6.17 5.88 4.60
CA ILE A 164 4.76 5.52 4.79
C ILE A 164 3.93 6.69 5.35
N ILE A 165 4.53 7.56 6.17
CA ILE A 165 3.87 8.75 6.73
C ILE A 165 3.30 9.63 5.61
N ARG A 166 3.95 9.68 4.44
CA ARG A 166 3.56 10.53 3.30
C ARG A 166 2.22 10.14 2.66
N ILE A 167 1.75 8.92 2.90
CA ILE A 167 0.47 8.38 2.42
C ILE A 167 -0.63 8.50 3.49
N PHE A 168 -0.26 8.71 4.75
CA PHE A 168 -1.22 8.76 5.86
C PHE A 168 -2.36 9.78 5.64
N PRO A 169 -2.11 11.04 5.20
CA PRO A 169 -3.19 11.98 4.93
C PRO A 169 -4.20 11.45 3.90
N HIS A 170 -3.73 10.77 2.85
CA HIS A 170 -4.58 10.15 1.84
C HIS A 170 -5.47 9.06 2.44
N LEU A 171 -4.93 8.23 3.33
CA LEU A 171 -5.71 7.20 4.02
C LEU A 171 -6.84 7.80 4.85
N CYS A 172 -6.64 8.97 5.46
CA CYS A 172 -7.71 9.69 6.16
C CYS A 172 -8.73 10.33 5.19
N GLU A 173 -8.26 10.91 4.08
CA GLU A 173 -9.14 11.55 3.10
C GLU A 173 -10.06 10.55 2.38
N ILE A 174 -9.62 9.31 2.19
CA ILE A 174 -10.40 8.25 1.54
C ILE A 174 -11.77 8.05 2.22
N ASP A 175 -11.85 8.12 3.55
CA ASP A 175 -13.13 7.98 4.28
C ASP A 175 -14.15 9.07 3.89
N SER A 176 -13.67 10.24 3.47
CA SER A 176 -14.54 11.36 3.08
C SER A 176 -15.19 11.14 1.72
N ILE A 177 -14.52 10.41 0.83
CA ILE A 177 -14.99 10.16 -0.54
C ILE A 177 -15.78 8.85 -0.62
N VAL A 178 -15.44 7.87 0.22
CA VAL A 178 -16.02 6.52 0.21
C VAL A 178 -17.15 6.32 1.22
N ALA A 179 -17.96 7.33 1.49
CA ALA A 179 -19.09 7.18 2.40
C ALA A 179 -20.04 6.04 1.94
N ASN A 180 -20.18 5.84 0.63
CA ASN A 180 -21.14 4.91 0.01
C ASN A 180 -20.56 3.58 -0.48
N ASP A 181 -19.23 3.38 -0.42
CA ASP A 181 -18.60 2.11 -0.79
C ASP A 181 -18.03 1.40 0.45
N ASP A 182 -18.81 0.42 0.92
CA ASP A 182 -18.53 -0.32 2.14
C ASP A 182 -17.20 -1.07 2.11
N PHE A 183 -16.73 -1.51 0.93
CA PHE A 183 -15.54 -2.32 0.82
C PHE A 183 -14.28 -1.46 1.02
N ILE A 184 -14.18 -0.34 0.31
CA ILE A 184 -13.01 0.54 0.42
C ILE A 184 -12.98 1.18 1.80
N ARG A 185 -14.15 1.56 2.36
CA ARG A 185 -14.24 2.10 3.72
C ARG A 185 -13.68 1.12 4.74
N LYS A 186 -14.14 -0.13 4.73
CA LYS A 186 -13.60 -1.18 5.63
C LYS A 186 -12.10 -1.42 5.40
N SER A 187 -11.66 -1.46 4.14
CA SER A 187 -10.25 -1.72 3.80
C SER A 187 -9.33 -0.59 4.28
N SER A 188 -9.76 0.68 4.16
CA SER A 188 -9.01 1.83 4.63
C SER A 188 -8.88 1.86 6.16
N VAL A 189 -9.96 1.52 6.89
CA VAL A 189 -9.94 1.35 8.35
C VAL A 189 -8.94 0.26 8.75
N ILE A 190 -8.99 -0.91 8.11
CA ILE A 190 -8.05 -2.01 8.37
C ILE A 190 -6.60 -1.57 8.10
N CYS A 191 -6.36 -0.86 7.00
CA CYS A 191 -5.03 -0.35 6.66
C CYS A 191 -4.48 0.60 7.73
N ARG A 192 -5.28 1.56 8.20
CA ARG A 192 -4.91 2.46 9.31
C ARG A 192 -4.70 1.71 10.62
N MET A 193 -5.51 0.72 10.93
CA MET A 193 -5.33 -0.13 12.12
C MET A 193 -4.02 -0.92 12.03
N CYS A 194 -3.71 -1.52 10.88
CA CYS A 194 -2.43 -2.21 10.66
C CYS A 194 -1.23 -1.28 10.85
N LEU A 195 -1.32 -0.02 10.41
CA LEU A 195 -0.29 0.98 10.70
C LEU A 195 -0.19 1.27 12.20
N ALA A 196 -1.32 1.53 12.87
CA ALA A 196 -1.39 1.92 14.28
C ALA A 196 -0.78 0.89 15.24
N VAL A 197 -0.86 -0.40 14.90
CA VAL A 197 -0.30 -1.50 15.70
C VAL A 197 1.20 -1.75 15.45
N THR A 198 1.81 -1.09 14.47
CA THR A 198 3.25 -1.20 14.24
C THR A 198 4.05 -0.43 15.28
N TYR A 199 5.33 -0.79 15.42
CA TYR A 199 6.26 -0.04 16.27
C TYR A 199 6.66 1.28 15.60
N PHE A 200 6.52 2.38 16.35
CA PHE A 200 7.02 3.70 15.96
C PHE A 200 8.20 4.12 16.82
N ASP A 201 9.32 4.47 16.19
CA ASP A 201 10.41 5.14 16.88
C ASP A 201 10.04 6.62 17.16
N PRO A 202 10.76 7.32 18.07
CA PRO A 202 10.42 8.69 18.44
C PRO A 202 10.41 9.68 17.28
N SER A 203 11.28 9.50 16.27
CA SER A 203 11.33 10.40 15.12
C SER A 203 10.15 10.18 14.18
N PHE A 204 9.72 8.93 14.01
CA PHE A 204 8.50 8.61 13.27
C PHE A 204 7.26 9.25 13.91
N ILE A 205 7.15 9.22 15.24
CA ILE A 205 6.00 9.83 15.95
C ILE A 205 5.96 11.34 15.73
N GLU A 206 7.11 12.02 15.76
CA GLU A 206 7.19 13.47 15.53
C GLU A 206 6.65 13.83 14.14
N GLU A 207 7.14 13.16 13.09
CA GLU A 207 6.68 13.36 11.71
C GLU A 207 5.19 13.00 11.54
N LEU A 208 4.73 11.95 12.20
CA LEU A 208 3.33 11.52 12.17
C LEU A 208 2.41 12.56 12.81
N ILE A 209 2.83 13.17 13.92
CA ILE A 209 2.05 14.24 14.58
C ILE A 209 1.91 15.44 13.66
N GLU A 210 2.96 15.84 12.93
CA GLU A 210 2.87 16.93 11.94
C GLU A 210 1.81 16.62 10.86
N GLN A 211 1.76 15.38 10.37
CA GLN A 211 0.70 14.98 9.42
C GLN A 211 -0.68 14.98 10.06
N LEU A 212 -0.80 14.53 11.31
CA LEU A 212 -2.06 14.53 12.05
C LEU A 212 -2.58 15.97 12.28
N GLU A 213 -1.72 16.91 12.63
CA GLU A 213 -2.06 18.34 12.78
C GLU A 213 -2.64 18.90 11.46
N GLN A 214 -2.05 18.53 10.32
CA GLN A 214 -2.57 18.91 9.00
C GLN A 214 -3.94 18.29 8.70
N VAL A 215 -4.11 16.98 8.97
CA VAL A 215 -5.37 16.28 8.72
C VAL A 215 -6.48 16.78 9.65
N CYS A 216 -6.20 17.00 10.94
CA CYS A 216 -7.15 17.55 11.90
C CYS A 216 -7.56 18.99 11.56
N SER A 217 -6.72 19.74 10.85
CA SER A 217 -7.05 21.07 10.34
C SER A 217 -7.85 21.05 9.02
N SER A 218 -8.03 19.88 8.39
CA SER A 218 -8.76 19.74 7.13
C SER A 218 -10.25 20.08 7.30
N PRO A 219 -10.92 20.72 6.31
CA PRO A 219 -12.35 20.96 6.36
C PRO A 219 -13.19 19.67 6.31
N LYS A 220 -12.62 18.55 5.83
CA LYS A 220 -13.31 17.25 5.67
C LYS A 220 -13.47 16.54 7.03
N TRP A 221 -14.69 16.52 7.58
CA TRP A 221 -14.94 15.95 8.91
C TRP A 221 -14.68 14.45 9.02
N HIS A 222 -14.91 13.69 7.93
CA HIS A 222 -14.59 12.26 7.87
C HIS A 222 -13.09 12.01 7.99
N ALA A 223 -12.24 12.84 7.37
CA ALA A 223 -10.80 12.74 7.50
C ALA A 223 -10.34 13.03 8.94
N ARG A 224 -10.88 14.07 9.57
CA ARG A 224 -10.61 14.38 11.00
C ARG A 224 -11.03 13.22 11.90
N ARG A 225 -12.21 12.64 11.69
CA ARG A 225 -12.68 11.47 12.43
C ARG A 225 -11.73 10.28 12.25
N ALA A 226 -11.32 9.98 11.02
CA ALA A 226 -10.39 8.89 10.73
C ALA A 226 -9.03 9.09 11.43
N ALA A 227 -8.54 10.33 11.51
CA ALA A 227 -7.33 10.67 12.25
C ALA A 227 -7.49 10.44 13.76
N ILE A 228 -8.61 10.86 14.37
CA ILE A 228 -8.88 10.64 15.80
C ILE A 228 -8.97 9.15 16.13
N GLU A 229 -9.71 8.38 15.32
CA GLU A 229 -9.81 6.91 15.48
C GLU A 229 -8.43 6.24 15.36
N PHE A 230 -7.57 6.73 14.46
CA PHE A 230 -6.19 6.26 14.34
C PHE A 230 -5.35 6.63 15.57
N ILE A 231 -5.41 7.87 16.06
CA ILE A 231 -4.67 8.35 17.24
C ILE A 231 -4.96 7.47 18.45
N GLN A 232 -6.23 7.12 18.68
CA GLN A 232 -6.62 6.27 19.80
C GLN A 232 -5.91 4.91 19.77
N ASN A 233 -5.88 4.27 18.60
CA ASN A 233 -5.23 2.97 18.43
C ASN A 233 -3.71 3.09 18.51
N MET A 234 -3.13 4.13 17.89
CA MET A 234 -1.69 4.37 17.91
C MET A 234 -1.18 4.59 19.33
N ILE A 235 -1.84 5.44 20.13
CA ILE A 235 -1.44 5.70 21.51
C ILE A 235 -1.51 4.41 22.34
N PHE A 236 -2.54 3.58 22.14
CA PHE A 236 -2.66 2.34 22.88
C PHE A 236 -1.51 1.37 22.57
N CYS A 237 -1.18 1.19 21.28
CA CYS A 237 -0.13 0.28 20.85
C CYS A 237 1.30 0.82 21.06
N ASN A 238 1.48 2.14 21.07
CA ASN A 238 2.78 2.82 21.18
C ASN A 238 2.89 3.68 22.45
N LEU A 239 2.17 3.35 23.52
CA LEU A 239 1.98 4.18 24.72
C LEU A 239 3.27 4.79 25.27
N PHE A 240 4.33 3.99 25.39
CA PHE A 240 5.60 4.44 25.96
C PHE A 240 6.32 5.45 25.06
N ASN A 241 6.26 5.25 23.75
CA ASN A 241 6.88 6.15 22.77
C ASN A 241 6.02 7.40 22.51
N ALA A 242 4.70 7.30 22.66
CA ALA A 242 3.76 8.41 22.50
C ALA A 242 3.69 9.34 23.72
N ARG A 243 4.05 8.86 24.92
CA ARG A 243 3.94 9.61 26.18
C ARG A 243 4.63 10.99 26.17
N PRO A 244 5.85 11.17 25.61
CA PRO A 244 6.49 12.48 25.52
C PRO A 244 5.68 13.52 24.72
N TYR A 245 4.84 13.04 23.81
CA TYR A 245 4.04 13.87 22.90
C TYR A 245 2.59 14.07 23.35
N ALA A 246 2.24 13.61 24.57
CA ALA A 246 0.87 13.62 25.06
C ALA A 246 0.21 15.01 25.05
N GLN A 247 0.97 16.08 25.25
CA GLN A 247 0.42 17.45 25.21
C GLN A 247 -0.03 17.85 23.81
N ARG A 248 0.78 17.56 22.78
CA ARG A 248 0.44 17.83 21.37
C ARG A 248 -0.74 16.98 20.92
N LEU A 249 -0.71 15.68 21.24
CA LEU A 249 -1.79 14.76 20.90
C LEU A 249 -3.15 15.13 21.54
N ARG A 250 -3.16 15.85 22.66
CA ARG A 250 -4.39 16.37 23.29
C ARG A 250 -4.94 17.65 22.64
N GLN A 251 -4.12 18.34 21.85
CA GLN A 251 -4.52 19.58 21.17
C GLN A 251 -5.14 19.31 19.78
N LEU A 252 -4.96 18.10 19.26
CA LEU A 252 -5.59 17.58 18.05
C LEU A 252 -7.07 17.24 18.26
#